data_AF-A0A1X6ZLX9-F1
#
_entry.id   AF-A0A1X6ZLX9-F1
#
_cell.length_a   1.000
_cell.length_b   1.000
_cell.length_c   1.000
_cell.angle_alpha   90.00
_cell.angle_beta   90.00
_cell.angle_gamma   90.00
#
_symmetry.space_group_name_H-M   'P 1'
#
loop_
_entity.id
_entity.type
_entity.pdbx_description
1 polymer ?
#
loop_
_entity_poly.entity_id
_entity_poly.type
_entity_poly.pdbx_seq_one_letter_code
_entity_poly.pdbx_strand_id
1 'polypeptide(L)'
;MRYLARPGGLAIVAGLSVGVLWVISAPSAPAPDAGLMPLGGAALALWAGLRIFGTVMLVPLIEEMFFRGYIQARLDQGGVASRVIAVLVSATLFAAMHGRWIEAGLAGLVFSLLYMRKGRLADAIAAHAVANAVIAGVALWRGDWSLT
;
A
#
# COMPACT_ATOMS: atom_id res chain seq x y z
N MET A 1 -12.14 -12.72 17.58
CA MET A 1 -11.78 -12.32 16.20
C MET A 1 -11.78 -10.80 16.10
N ARG A 2 -10.61 -10.15 16.10
CA ARG A 2 -10.50 -8.67 16.11
C ARG A 2 -10.03 -8.09 14.76
N TYR A 3 -10.26 -8.83 13.67
CA TYR A 3 -9.82 -8.45 12.32
C TYR A 3 -10.50 -7.18 11.78
N LEU A 4 -11.71 -6.84 12.24
CA LEU A 4 -12.56 -5.77 11.68
C LEU A 4 -12.75 -4.55 12.62
N ALA A 5 -11.90 -4.38 13.63
CA ALA A 5 -12.03 -3.22 14.51
C ALA A 5 -11.64 -1.91 13.80
N ARG A 6 -12.19 -0.77 14.24
CA ARG A 6 -11.90 0.57 13.69
C ARG A 6 -10.41 0.90 13.73
N PRO A 7 -9.78 1.25 12.60
CA PRO A 7 -8.33 1.46 12.55
C PRO A 7 -7.90 2.54 13.55
N GLY A 8 -6.78 2.30 14.24
CA GLY A 8 -6.24 3.27 15.20
C GLY A 8 -5.64 4.49 14.49
N GLY A 9 -5.59 5.65 15.17
CA GLY A 9 -4.96 6.85 14.63
C GLY A 9 -3.50 6.66 14.18
N LEU A 10 -2.77 5.75 14.82
CA LEU A 10 -1.42 5.37 14.39
C LEU A 10 -1.37 4.79 12.97
N ALA A 11 -2.38 4.01 12.55
CA ALA A 11 -2.45 3.47 11.21
C ALA A 11 -2.58 4.60 10.17
N ILE A 12 -3.40 5.61 10.47
CA ILE A 12 -3.57 6.78 9.60
C ILE A 12 -2.25 7.56 9.49
N VAL A 13 -1.60 7.86 10.61
CA VAL A 13 -0.32 8.58 10.60
C VAL A 13 0.76 7.80 9.85
N ALA A 14 0.87 6.50 10.09
CA ALA A 14 1.82 5.64 9.38
C ALA A 14 1.54 5.60 7.87
N GLY A 15 0.27 5.47 7.47
CA GLY A 15 -0.13 5.51 6.07
C GLY A 15 0.19 6.84 5.39
N LEU A 16 -0.10 7.97 6.05
CA LEU A 16 0.25 9.30 5.57
C LEU A 16 1.76 9.43 5.36
N SER A 17 2.56 9.00 6.35
CA SER A 17 4.02 9.03 6.25
C SER A 17 4.53 8.18 5.10
N VAL A 18 4.03 6.96 4.94
CA VAL A 18 4.42 6.07 3.82
C VAL A 18 4.05 6.69 2.47
N GLY A 19 2.82 7.21 2.32
CA GLY A 19 2.37 7.84 1.09
C GLY A 19 3.17 9.11 0.74
N VAL A 20 3.44 9.97 1.72
CA VAL A 20 4.29 11.16 1.51
C VAL A 20 5.70 10.76 1.14
N LEU A 21 6.32 9.83 1.86
CA LEU A 21 7.66 9.34 1.56
C LEU A 21 7.73 8.76 0.14
N TRP A 22 6.74 7.96 -0.26
CA TRP A 22 6.64 7.43 -1.62
C TRP A 22 6.63 8.53 -2.67
N VAL A 23 5.81 9.56 -2.48
CA VAL A 23 5.67 10.68 -3.42
C VAL A 23 6.94 11.51 -3.51
N ILE A 24 7.58 11.86 -2.40
CA ILE A 24 8.76 12.75 -2.41
C ILE A 24 10.02 12.04 -2.94
N SER A 25 10.07 10.72 -2.84
CA SER A 25 11.18 9.91 -3.37
C SER A 25 10.90 9.37 -4.77
N ALA A 26 9.72 9.65 -5.34
CA ALA A 26 9.38 9.22 -6.68
C ALA A 26 10.32 9.85 -7.71
N PRO A 27 10.77 9.09 -8.72
CA PRO A 27 11.51 9.66 -9.83
C PRO A 27 10.64 10.70 -10.57
N SER A 28 11.28 11.55 -11.36
CA SER A 28 10.59 12.51 -12.21
C SER A 28 9.58 11.82 -13.13
N ALA A 29 8.41 12.44 -13.27
CA ALA A 29 7.30 11.91 -14.05
C ALA A 29 7.74 11.58 -15.49
N PRO A 30 7.37 10.41 -16.03
CA PRO A 30 7.56 10.11 -17.45
C PRO A 30 6.66 11.00 -18.32
N ALA A 31 6.85 10.93 -19.63
CA ALA A 31 5.95 11.59 -20.57
C ALA A 31 4.49 11.10 -20.37
N PRO A 32 3.48 11.95 -20.63
CA PRO A 32 2.08 11.56 -20.51
C PRO A 32 1.76 10.27 -21.27
N ASP A 33 0.96 9.41 -20.66
CA ASP A 33 0.58 8.12 -21.25
C ASP A 33 -0.20 8.35 -22.56
N ALA A 34 0.40 7.92 -23.68
CA ALA A 34 -0.18 8.05 -25.00
C ALA A 34 -1.51 7.30 -25.15
N GLY A 35 -1.76 6.27 -24.34
CA GLY A 35 -3.03 5.54 -24.31
C GLY A 35 -4.19 6.35 -23.70
N LEU A 36 -3.89 7.38 -22.90
CA LEU A 36 -4.91 8.23 -22.27
C LEU A 36 -5.27 9.45 -23.11
N MET A 37 -4.35 9.93 -23.96
CA MET A 37 -4.56 11.09 -24.85
C MET A 37 -5.82 11.02 -25.74
N PRO A 38 -6.21 9.87 -26.33
CA PRO A 38 -7.40 9.80 -27.18
C PRO A 38 -8.72 9.70 -26.40
N LEU A 39 -8.70 9.57 -25.06
CA LEU A 39 -9.93 9.43 -24.27
C LEU A 39 -10.67 10.77 -24.17
N GLY A 40 -11.97 10.76 -24.49
CA GLY A 40 -12.86 11.88 -24.17
C GLY A 40 -13.03 12.05 -22.66
N GLY A 41 -13.42 13.25 -22.20
CA GLY A 41 -13.44 13.60 -20.77
C GLY A 41 -14.24 12.64 -19.87
N ALA A 42 -15.39 12.12 -20.33
CA ALA A 42 -16.17 11.15 -19.58
C ALA A 42 -15.47 9.79 -19.44
N ALA A 43 -14.83 9.30 -20.52
CA ALA A 43 -14.09 8.05 -20.51
C ALA A 43 -12.83 8.16 -19.63
N LEU A 44 -12.12 9.29 -19.71
CA LEU A 44 -10.97 9.57 -18.86
C LEU A 44 -11.36 9.63 -17.37
N ALA A 45 -12.48 10.29 -17.04
CA ALA A 45 -12.98 10.37 -15.67
C ALA A 45 -13.38 8.99 -15.11
N LEU A 46 -14.05 8.16 -15.93
CA LEU A 46 -14.40 6.80 -15.53
C LEU A 46 -13.15 5.94 -15.31
N TRP A 47 -12.19 6.00 -16.24
CA TRP A 47 -10.92 5.28 -16.12
C TRP A 47 -10.15 5.71 -14.87
N ALA A 48 -10.03 7.01 -14.62
CA ALA A 48 -9.36 7.56 -13.44
C ALA A 48 -10.07 7.13 -12.15
N GLY A 49 -11.42 7.18 -12.12
CA GLY A 49 -12.22 6.76 -10.97
C GLY A 49 -12.03 5.28 -10.64
N LEU A 50 -12.07 4.41 -11.65
CA LEU A 50 -11.84 2.97 -11.48
C LEU A 50 -10.40 2.68 -11.02
N ARG A 51 -9.40 3.36 -11.61
CA ARG A 51 -7.99 3.24 -11.22
C ARG A 51 -7.79 3.64 -9.77
N ILE A 52 -8.26 4.81 -9.37
CA ILE A 52 -8.17 5.30 -7.98
C ILE A 52 -8.88 4.34 -7.02
N PHE A 53 -10.09 3.88 -7.36
CA PHE A 53 -10.79 2.92 -6.52
C PHE A 53 -10.00 1.61 -6.34
N GLY A 54 -9.46 1.06 -7.44
CA GLY A 54 -8.61 -0.12 -7.42
C GLY A 54 -7.37 0.07 -6.54
N THR A 55 -6.61 1.14 -6.78
CA THR A 55 -5.36 1.45 -6.06
C THR A 55 -5.61 1.73 -4.57
N VAL A 56 -6.67 2.46 -4.20
CA VAL A 56 -6.87 2.89 -2.82
C VAL A 56 -7.61 1.84 -1.99
N MET A 57 -8.56 1.11 -2.57
CA MET A 57 -9.41 0.15 -1.83
C MET A 57 -8.99 -1.30 -2.08
N LEU A 58 -9.03 -1.74 -3.33
CA LEU A 58 -8.97 -3.17 -3.66
C LEU A 58 -7.56 -3.74 -3.48
N VAL A 59 -6.54 -3.04 -3.96
CA VAL A 59 -5.13 -3.46 -3.88
C VAL A 59 -4.70 -3.62 -2.42
N PRO A 60 -4.83 -2.61 -1.52
CA PRO A 60 -4.45 -2.76 -0.12
C PRO A 60 -5.19 -3.89 0.59
N LEU A 61 -6.49 -4.08 0.29
CA LEU A 61 -7.25 -5.17 0.88
C LEU A 61 -6.65 -6.53 0.52
N ILE A 62 -6.43 -6.78 -0.78
CA ILE A 62 -5.91 -8.06 -1.27
C ILE A 62 -4.48 -8.29 -0.78
N GLU A 63 -3.62 -7.29 -0.94
CA GLU A 63 -2.21 -7.42 -0.58
C GLU A 63 -2.04 -7.65 0.92
N GLU A 64 -2.69 -6.87 1.78
CA GLU A 64 -2.55 -7.07 3.22
C GLU A 64 -3.14 -8.43 3.66
N MET A 65 -4.25 -8.86 3.08
CA MET A 65 -4.80 -10.20 3.33
C MET A 65 -3.79 -11.30 2.98
N PHE A 66 -3.08 -11.17 1.87
CA PHE A 66 -2.10 -12.15 1.44
C PHE A 66 -0.81 -12.09 2.28
N PHE A 67 -0.17 -10.92 2.38
CA PHE A 67 1.14 -10.78 3.01
C PHE A 67 1.07 -10.88 4.54
N ARG A 68 0.07 -10.26 5.18
CA ARG A 68 -0.03 -10.20 6.65
C ARG A 68 -1.00 -11.27 7.14
N GLY A 69 -2.17 -11.35 6.50
CA GLY A 69 -3.21 -12.31 6.86
C GLY A 69 -2.84 -13.78 6.59
N TYR A 70 -2.01 -14.05 5.58
CA TYR A 70 -1.56 -15.40 5.24
C TYR A 70 -0.06 -15.62 5.48
N ILE A 71 0.84 -15.01 4.71
CA ILE A 71 2.29 -15.32 4.78
C ILE A 71 2.87 -15.08 6.18
N GLN A 72 2.75 -13.85 6.69
CA GLN A 72 3.31 -13.49 8.00
C GLN A 72 2.65 -14.28 9.12
N ALA A 73 1.32 -14.41 9.10
CA ALA A 73 0.57 -15.18 10.10
C ALA A 73 0.96 -16.67 10.12
N ARG A 74 1.31 -17.27 8.97
CA ARG A 74 1.73 -18.67 8.88
C ARG A 74 3.16 -18.91 9.34
N LEU A 75 4.04 -17.92 9.19
CA LEU A 75 5.44 -18.01 9.61
C LEU A 75 5.65 -17.63 11.08
N ASP A 76 4.78 -16.81 11.67
CA ASP A 76 4.84 -16.46 13.08
C ASP A 76 4.39 -17.64 13.96
N GLN A 77 5.35 -18.39 14.49
CA GLN A 77 5.14 -19.51 15.42
C GLN A 77 5.16 -19.06 16.90
N GLY A 78 5.10 -17.76 17.17
CA GLY A 78 5.05 -17.20 18.53
C GLY A 78 6.40 -16.90 19.19
N GLY A 79 7.51 -17.39 18.63
CA GLY A 79 8.87 -17.09 19.08
C GLY A 79 9.43 -15.78 18.49
N VAL A 80 10.43 -15.19 19.16
CA VAL A 80 11.08 -13.96 18.65
C VAL A 80 11.73 -14.19 17.28
N ALA A 81 12.47 -15.28 17.12
CA ALA A 81 13.11 -15.61 15.85
C ALA A 81 12.08 -15.83 14.73
N SER A 82 11.00 -16.58 14.99
CA SER A 82 9.94 -16.81 14.00
C SER A 82 9.23 -15.51 13.61
N ARG A 83 9.02 -14.59 14.56
CA ARG A 83 8.43 -13.27 14.29
C ARG A 83 9.29 -12.43 13.37
N VAL A 84 10.59 -12.36 13.65
CA VAL A 84 11.54 -11.63 12.80
C VAL A 84 11.55 -12.23 11.40
N ILE A 85 11.63 -13.56 11.27
CA ILE A 85 11.56 -14.24 9.98
C ILE A 85 10.25 -13.94 9.25
N ALA A 86 9.11 -14.03 9.94
CA ALA A 86 7.79 -13.77 9.35
C ALA A 86 7.68 -12.35 8.79
N VAL A 87 8.18 -11.34 9.53
CA VAL A 87 8.21 -9.94 9.08
C VAL A 87 9.12 -9.77 7.88
N LEU A 88 10.36 -10.27 7.96
CA LEU A 88 11.35 -10.08 6.90
C LEU A 88 10.92 -10.78 5.61
N VAL A 89 10.42 -12.01 5.68
CA VAL A 89 9.93 -12.75 4.51
C VAL A 89 8.73 -12.04 3.89
N SER A 90 7.74 -11.65 4.70
CA SER A 90 6.55 -10.95 4.21
C SER A 90 6.92 -9.61 3.54
N ALA A 91 7.74 -8.77 4.19
CA ALA A 91 8.16 -7.49 3.64
C ALA A 91 9.05 -7.62 2.40
N THR A 92 9.91 -8.65 2.32
CA THR A 92 10.76 -8.90 1.16
C THR A 92 9.92 -9.35 -0.04
N LEU A 93 8.97 -10.27 0.15
CA LEU A 93 8.08 -10.70 -0.92
C LEU A 93 7.17 -9.56 -1.40
N PHE A 94 6.71 -8.72 -0.48
CA PHE A 94 5.98 -7.50 -0.82
C PHE A 94 6.84 -6.57 -1.69
N ALA A 95 8.07 -6.28 -1.27
CA ALA A 95 9.00 -5.43 -2.00
C ALA A 95 9.30 -5.95 -3.41
N ALA A 96 9.44 -7.28 -3.58
CA ALA A 96 9.73 -7.92 -4.85
C ALA A 96 8.62 -7.75 -5.90
N MET A 97 7.38 -7.47 -5.48
CA MET A 97 6.26 -7.21 -6.40
C MET A 97 6.18 -5.76 -6.89
N HIS A 98 7.01 -4.87 -6.34
CA HIS A 98 6.97 -3.44 -6.66
C HIS A 98 8.14 -3.05 -7.57
N GLY A 99 8.02 -1.93 -8.28
CA GLY A 99 9.15 -1.37 -9.06
C GLY A 99 10.20 -0.67 -8.19
N ARG A 100 9.84 -0.29 -6.97
CA ARG A 100 10.65 0.52 -6.03
C ARG A 100 10.92 -0.27 -4.76
N TRP A 101 11.86 -1.21 -4.83
CA TRP A 101 12.02 -2.28 -3.83
C TRP A 101 12.36 -1.78 -2.43
N ILE A 102 13.15 -0.70 -2.32
CA ILE A 102 13.56 -0.16 -1.01
C ILE A 102 12.35 0.45 -0.31
N GLU A 103 11.62 1.32 -0.99
CA GLU A 103 10.45 2.01 -0.47
C GLU A 103 9.32 1.03 -0.16
N ALA A 104 9.08 0.07 -1.06
CA ALA A 104 8.11 -0.99 -0.85
C ALA A 104 8.52 -1.90 0.33
N GLY A 105 9.80 -2.20 0.51
CA GLY A 105 10.29 -2.95 1.66
C GLY A 105 10.08 -2.21 2.98
N LEU A 106 10.37 -0.91 3.02
CA LEU A 106 10.14 -0.07 4.20
C LEU A 106 8.65 0.05 4.54
N ALA A 107 7.79 0.31 3.54
CA ALA A 107 6.34 0.27 3.71
C ALA A 107 5.88 -1.12 4.20
N GLY A 108 6.46 -2.16 3.60
CA GLY A 108 6.29 -3.56 3.94
C GLY A 108 6.47 -3.81 5.45
N LEU A 109 7.59 -3.35 5.98
CA LEU A 109 7.94 -3.43 7.40
C LEU A 109 6.96 -2.64 8.27
N VAL A 110 6.61 -1.41 7.88
CA VAL A 110 5.66 -0.57 8.64
C VAL A 110 4.32 -1.28 8.81
N PHE A 111 3.74 -1.79 7.72
CA PHE A 111 2.45 -2.49 7.77
C PHE A 111 2.53 -3.79 8.57
N SER A 112 3.63 -4.53 8.46
CA SER A 112 3.88 -5.75 9.25
C SER A 112 3.98 -5.46 10.75
N LEU A 113 4.63 -4.37 11.15
CA LEU A 113 4.74 -3.95 12.55
C LEU A 113 3.40 -3.44 13.11
N LEU A 114 2.61 -2.72 12.30
CA LEU A 114 1.24 -2.32 12.66
C LEU A 114 0.35 -3.54 12.91
N TYR A 115 0.40 -4.53 12.01
CA TYR A 115 -0.31 -5.79 12.17
C TYR A 115 0.09 -6.50 13.47
N MET A 116 1.39 -6.67 13.73
CA MET A 116 1.89 -7.36 14.93
C MET A 116 1.53 -6.68 16.24
N ARG A 117 1.53 -5.34 16.27
CA ARG A 117 1.30 -4.56 17.50
C ARG A 117 -0.01 -4.94 18.20
N LYS A 118 -1.06 -5.25 17.43
CA LYS A 118 -2.39 -5.58 17.98
C LYS A 118 -3.00 -6.86 17.40
N GLY A 119 -2.33 -7.53 16.46
CA GLY A 119 -2.88 -8.66 15.70
C GLY A 119 -4.06 -8.26 14.81
N ARG A 120 -4.08 -7.02 14.31
CA ARG A 120 -5.23 -6.43 13.61
C ARG A 120 -4.92 -6.15 12.16
N LEU A 121 -5.48 -6.94 11.26
CA LEU A 121 -5.30 -6.76 9.82
C LEU A 121 -5.88 -5.41 9.33
N ALA A 122 -6.99 -4.96 9.92
CA ALA A 122 -7.59 -3.66 9.58
C ALA A 122 -6.63 -2.46 9.79
N ASP A 123 -5.70 -2.52 10.75
CA ASP A 123 -4.74 -1.42 10.95
C ASP A 123 -3.73 -1.37 9.78
N ALA A 124 -3.29 -2.52 9.26
CA ALA A 124 -2.41 -2.59 8.10
C ALA A 124 -3.14 -2.17 6.80
N ILE A 125 -4.36 -2.70 6.57
CA ILE A 125 -5.19 -2.33 5.42
C ILE A 125 -5.45 -0.82 5.40
N ALA A 126 -5.81 -0.23 6.54
CA ALA A 126 -6.09 1.20 6.62
C ALA A 126 -4.83 2.04 6.37
N ALA A 127 -3.68 1.67 6.93
CA ALA A 127 -2.44 2.38 6.69
C ALA A 127 -2.05 2.35 5.20
N HIS A 128 -2.14 1.18 4.57
CA HIS A 128 -1.83 1.02 3.16
C HIS A 128 -2.84 1.77 2.27
N ALA A 129 -4.14 1.66 2.53
CA ALA A 129 -5.16 2.44 1.83
C ALA A 129 -4.95 3.95 1.94
N VAL A 130 -4.55 4.46 3.11
CA VAL A 130 -4.21 5.88 3.29
C VAL A 130 -2.97 6.28 2.51
N ALA A 131 -1.92 5.44 2.50
CA ALA A 131 -0.75 5.69 1.67
C ALA A 131 -1.11 5.81 0.19
N ASN A 132 -1.92 4.86 -0.30
CA ASN A 132 -2.38 4.85 -1.68
C ASN A 132 -3.32 6.01 -1.99
N ALA A 133 -4.13 6.47 -1.05
CA ALA A 133 -4.96 7.66 -1.21
C ALA A 133 -4.11 8.92 -1.43
N VAL A 134 -3.03 9.08 -0.67
CA VAL A 134 -2.08 10.19 -0.85
C VAL A 134 -1.43 10.12 -2.23
N ILE A 135 -0.92 8.95 -2.60
CA ILE A 135 -0.27 8.71 -3.90
C ILE A 135 -1.25 9.00 -5.05
N ALA A 136 -2.46 8.45 -4.99
CA ALA A 136 -3.49 8.64 -6.01
C ALA A 136 -3.98 10.10 -6.10
N GLY A 137 -4.10 10.80 -4.97
CA GLY A 137 -4.45 12.22 -4.94
C GLY A 137 -3.38 13.08 -5.62
N VAL A 138 -2.10 12.80 -5.36
CA VAL A 138 -0.98 13.50 -6.01
C VAL A 138 -0.90 13.16 -7.50
N ALA A 139 -1.10 11.90 -7.87
CA ALA A 139 -1.15 11.45 -9.26
C ALA A 139 -2.24 12.19 -10.05
N LEU A 140 -3.45 12.27 -9.50
CA LEU A 140 -4.56 13.00 -10.11
C LEU A 140 -4.24 14.50 -10.24
N TRP A 141 -3.67 15.12 -9.20
CA TRP A 141 -3.32 16.54 -9.23
C TRP A 141 -2.23 16.88 -10.26
N ARG A 142 -1.23 16.00 -10.42
CA ARG A 142 -0.14 16.17 -11.39
C ARG A 142 -0.47 15.67 -12.79
N GLY A 143 -1.54 14.89 -12.95
CA GLY A 143 -1.78 14.10 -14.16
C GLY A 143 -0.74 12.98 -14.35
N ASP A 144 -0.01 12.61 -13.30
CA ASP A 144 1.07 11.62 -13.32
C ASP A 144 0.58 10.28 -12.79
N TRP A 145 -0.01 9.50 -13.69
CA TRP A 145 -0.56 8.18 -13.38
C TRP A 145 0.50 7.09 -13.18
N SER A 146 1.80 7.41 -13.36
CA SER A 146 2.89 6.47 -13.10
C SER A 146 3.15 6.27 -11.60
N LEU A 147 2.63 7.17 -10.75
CA LEU A 147 2.74 7.08 -9.30
C LEU A 147 1.87 5.97 -8.67
N THR A 148 0.74 5.64 -9.32
CA THR A 148 -0.32 4.73 -8.82
C THR A 148 -0.23 3.31 -9.35
#